data_AF-A0A9X1JX38-F1
#
_entry.id   AF-A0A9X1JX38-F1
#
_cell.length_a   1.000
_cell.length_b   1.000
_cell.length_c   1.000
_cell.angle_alpha   90.00
_cell.angle_beta   90.00
_cell.angle_gamma   90.00
#
_symmetry.space_group_name_H-M   'P 1'
#
loop_
_entity.id
_entity.type
_entity.pdbx_description
1 polymer ?
#
loop_
_entity_poly.entity_id
_entity_poly.type
_entity_poly.pdbx_seq_one_letter_code
_entity_poly.pdbx_strand_id
1 'polypeptide(L)'
;MRHMTRIVCLVSFLALPQTGSAADCYADYKAKQDNPLRLHYGVAQISECSKKTARAELSARLAAQGWTLLNIVSVFDESGLAKRKQSAGPNYLRF
;
A
#
# COMPACT_ATOMS: atom_id res chain seq x y z
N MET A 1 -1.45 66.48 9.61
CA MET A 1 -0.27 65.86 8.97
C MET A 1 0.28 64.83 9.95
N ARG A 2 -0.12 63.57 9.81
CA ARG A 2 0.67 62.45 9.22
C ARG A 2 1.92 62.11 10.03
N HIS A 3 1.83 61.08 10.88
CA HIS A 3 2.87 60.05 11.14
C HIS A 3 2.13 58.82 11.70
N MET A 4 1.48 57.99 10.87
CA MET A 4 2.08 56.94 10.03
C MET A 4 2.67 55.79 10.87
N THR A 5 1.83 54.78 11.12
CA THR A 5 2.12 53.34 10.91
C THR A 5 3.25 52.74 11.77
N ARG A 6 3.02 51.67 12.54
CA ARG A 6 3.11 50.28 12.05
C ARG A 6 2.58 49.32 13.11
N ILE A 7 1.42 48.72 12.85
CA ILE A 7 0.98 47.48 13.52
C ILE A 7 1.83 46.37 12.91
N VAL A 8 2.79 45.85 13.67
CA VAL A 8 3.60 44.69 13.28
C VAL A 8 2.76 43.44 13.55
N CYS A 9 2.00 42.99 12.55
CA CYS A 9 1.39 41.66 12.55
C CYS A 9 2.50 40.63 12.34
N LEU A 10 2.96 40.03 13.45
CA LEU A 10 3.85 38.89 13.42
C LEU A 10 3.05 37.64 12.99
N VAL A 11 3.04 37.36 11.70
CA VAL A 11 2.44 36.14 11.15
C VAL A 11 3.40 34.99 11.42
N SER A 12 3.14 34.23 12.49
CA SER A 12 3.83 32.99 12.78
C SER A 12 3.47 31.95 11.72
N PHE A 13 4.36 31.74 10.76
CA PHE A 13 4.28 30.63 9.82
C PHE A 13 4.48 29.31 10.58
N LEU A 14 3.36 28.64 10.89
CA LEU A 14 3.36 27.24 11.33
C LEU A 14 3.79 26.39 10.13
N ALA A 15 5.05 25.97 10.11
CA ALA A 15 5.53 24.94 9.20
C ALA A 15 4.81 23.63 9.56
N LEU A 16 3.83 23.24 8.75
CA LEU A 16 3.25 21.91 8.84
C LEU A 16 4.33 20.88 8.51
N PRO A 17 4.48 19.79 9.29
CA PRO A 17 5.33 18.69 8.91
C PRO A 17 4.78 18.11 7.61
N GLN A 18 5.57 18.21 6.54
CA GLN A 18 5.31 17.51 5.31
C GLN A 18 5.46 16.02 5.63
N THR A 19 4.35 15.33 5.86
CA THR A 19 4.32 13.87 5.78
C THR A 19 4.69 13.56 4.34
N GLY A 20 5.96 13.21 4.08
CA GLY A 20 6.38 12.73 2.78
C GLY A 20 5.45 11.58 2.41
N SER A 21 4.77 11.68 1.28
CA SER A 21 4.01 10.56 0.72
C SER A 21 5.01 9.43 0.51
N ALA A 22 5.04 8.47 1.44
CA ALA A 22 5.62 7.18 1.13
C ALA A 22 4.85 6.68 -0.10
N ALA A 23 5.57 6.39 -1.18
CA ALA A 23 4.94 5.82 -2.36
C ALA A 23 4.19 4.56 -1.92
N ASP A 24 2.92 4.45 -2.27
CA ASP A 24 2.14 3.26 -1.91
C ASP A 24 2.77 2.04 -2.59
N CYS A 25 3.18 1.06 -1.78
CA CYS A 25 3.84 -0.14 -2.23
C CYS A 25 2.81 -1.28 -2.34
N TYR A 26 2.86 -2.01 -3.45
CA TYR A 26 1.97 -3.13 -3.71
C TYR A 26 2.74 -4.38 -4.10
N ALA A 27 2.18 -5.53 -3.79
CA ALA A 27 2.66 -6.81 -4.28
C ALA A 27 1.52 -7.58 -4.94
N ASP A 28 1.86 -8.28 -6.01
CA ASP A 28 1.00 -9.31 -6.56
C ASP A 28 1.55 -10.69 -6.24
N TYR A 29 0.63 -11.60 -5.97
CA TYR A 29 0.97 -12.88 -5.37
C TYR A 29 0.07 -14.00 -5.87
N LYS A 30 0.51 -15.23 -5.61
CA LYS A 30 -0.27 -16.45 -5.78
C LYS A 30 -0.44 -17.13 -4.44
N ALA A 31 -1.64 -17.62 -4.16
CA ALA A 31 -1.97 -18.34 -2.94
C ALA A 31 -2.82 -19.57 -3.25
N LYS A 32 -2.82 -20.53 -2.32
CA LYS A 32 -3.67 -21.73 -2.37
C LYS A 32 -4.43 -21.96 -1.08
N GLN A 33 -5.59 -22.59 -1.18
CA GLN A 33 -6.28 -23.26 -0.10
C GLN A 33 -6.28 -24.74 -0.44
N ASP A 34 -6.10 -25.60 0.55
CA ASP A 34 -6.20 -27.05 0.40
C ASP A 34 -7.56 -27.53 0.92
N ASN A 35 -8.08 -28.63 0.36
CA ASN A 35 -9.30 -29.33 0.81
C ASN A 35 -10.58 -28.45 0.94
N PRO A 36 -11.21 -27.99 -0.17
CA PRO A 36 -10.89 -28.28 -1.56
C PRO A 36 -9.73 -27.42 -2.09
N LEU A 37 -8.99 -27.92 -3.07
CA LEU A 37 -7.91 -27.16 -3.70
C LEU A 37 -8.48 -25.94 -4.42
N ARG A 38 -8.08 -24.75 -3.99
CA ARG A 38 -8.39 -23.48 -4.64
C ARG A 38 -7.10 -22.72 -4.87
N LEU A 39 -6.99 -22.09 -6.02
CA LEU A 39 -5.87 -21.21 -6.36
C LEU A 39 -6.41 -19.82 -6.64
N HIS A 40 -5.69 -18.79 -6.23
CA HIS A 40 -5.97 -17.46 -6.78
C HIS A 40 -4.72 -16.59 -6.85
N TYR A 41 -4.83 -15.62 -7.74
CA TYR A 41 -3.95 -14.47 -7.84
C TYR A 41 -4.59 -13.30 -7.06
N GLY A 42 -3.76 -12.47 -6.45
CA GLY A 42 -4.21 -11.30 -5.71
C GLY A 42 -3.21 -10.16 -5.80
N VAL A 43 -3.68 -8.97 -5.43
CA VAL A 43 -2.87 -7.77 -5.28
C VAL A 43 -3.15 -7.20 -3.91
N ALA A 44 -2.11 -6.79 -3.19
CA ALA A 44 -2.24 -6.26 -1.83
C ALA A 44 -1.28 -5.10 -1.63
N GLN A 45 -1.68 -4.15 -0.79
CA GLN A 45 -0.79 -3.08 -0.32
C GLN A 45 0.09 -3.62 0.81
N ILE A 46 1.37 -3.23 0.78
CA ILE A 46 2.40 -3.64 1.72
C ILE A 46 3.09 -2.41 2.30
N SER A 47 3.66 -2.52 3.49
CA SER A 47 4.26 -1.35 4.17
C SER A 47 5.56 -0.86 3.53
N GLU A 48 6.31 -1.76 2.88
CA GLU A 48 7.58 -1.41 2.23
C GLU A 48 7.70 -2.11 0.87
N CYS A 49 8.31 -1.44 -0.10
CA CYS A 49 8.51 -1.93 -1.47
C CYS A 49 9.60 -3.02 -1.54
N SER A 50 9.43 -4.13 -0.82
CA SER A 50 10.35 -5.26 -0.82
C SER A 50 9.62 -6.61 -0.88
N LYS A 51 10.20 -7.58 -1.58
CA LYS A 51 9.67 -8.96 -1.61
C LYS A 51 9.73 -9.65 -0.25
N LYS A 52 10.62 -9.22 0.64
CA LYS A 52 10.76 -9.76 2.01
C LYS A 52 9.57 -9.32 2.86
N THR A 53 9.29 -8.02 2.85
CA THR A 53 8.14 -7.41 3.55
C THR A 53 6.84 -7.96 3.00
N ALA A 54 6.68 -8.01 1.68
CA ALA A 54 5.53 -8.64 1.03
C ALA A 54 5.30 -10.08 1.47
N ARG A 55 6.35 -10.92 1.54
CA ARG A 55 6.22 -12.30 2.02
C ARG A 55 5.77 -12.35 3.48
N ALA A 56 6.40 -11.59 4.37
CA ALA A 56 6.09 -11.62 5.79
C ALA A 56 4.63 -11.21 6.05
N GLU A 57 4.22 -10.07 5.50
CA GLU A 57 2.88 -9.53 5.70
C GLU A 57 1.81 -10.41 5.06
N LEU A 58 1.97 -10.74 3.77
CA LEU A 58 0.93 -11.48 3.06
C LEU A 58 0.82 -12.91 3.56
N SER A 59 1.90 -13.55 3.99
CA SER A 59 1.79 -14.88 4.61
C SER A 59 0.92 -14.84 5.85
N ALA A 60 1.11 -13.84 6.73
CA ALA A 60 0.31 -13.71 7.95
C ALA A 60 -1.18 -13.43 7.64
N ARG A 61 -1.45 -12.46 6.75
CA ARG A 61 -2.82 -12.04 6.41
C ARG A 61 -3.59 -13.14 5.65
N LEU A 62 -2.93 -13.86 4.74
CA LEU A 62 -3.51 -14.98 4.01
C LEU A 62 -3.78 -16.17 4.92
N ALA A 63 -2.84 -16.52 5.80
CA ALA A 63 -2.98 -17.64 6.72
C ALA A 63 -4.16 -17.46 7.68
N ALA A 64 -4.42 -16.23 8.14
CA ALA A 64 -5.59 -15.89 8.95
C ALA A 64 -6.94 -16.20 8.25
N GLN A 65 -6.92 -16.37 6.93
CA GLN A 65 -8.09 -16.68 6.09
C GLN A 65 -7.98 -18.10 5.47
N GLY A 66 -7.10 -18.95 6.01
CA GLY A 66 -6.87 -20.32 5.54
C GLY A 66 -6.11 -20.42 4.22
N TRP A 67 -5.58 -19.32 3.68
CA TRP A 67 -4.78 -19.32 2.46
C TRP A 67 -3.29 -19.50 2.78
N THR A 68 -2.60 -20.32 2.00
CA THR A 68 -1.15 -20.47 2.00
C THR A 68 -0.55 -19.64 0.87
N LEU A 69 0.35 -18.71 1.21
CA LEU A 69 1.12 -17.96 0.21
C LEU A 69 2.05 -18.91 -0.55
N LEU A 70 1.98 -18.90 -1.89
CA LEU A 70 2.86 -19.69 -2.75
C LEU A 70 4.03 -18.88 -3.29
N ASN A 71 3.75 -17.68 -3.79
CA ASN A 71 4.78 -16.85 -4.40
C ASN A 71 4.41 -15.37 -4.40
N ILE A 72 5.42 -14.52 -4.25
CA ILE A 72 5.35 -13.10 -4.61
C ILE A 72 5.82 -12.97 -6.05
N VAL A 73 4.91 -12.59 -6.94
CA VAL A 73 5.19 -12.44 -8.37
C VAL A 73 6.05 -11.19 -8.59
N SER A 74 5.58 -10.04 -8.12
CA SER A 74 6.29 -8.76 -8.21
C SER A 74 5.91 -7.83 -7.05
N VAL A 75 6.73 -6.78 -6.89
CA VAL A 75 6.46 -5.63 -6.04
C VAL A 75 6.52 -4.40 -6.94
N PHE A 76 5.59 -3.48 -6.78
CA PHE A 76 5.38 -2.34 -7.69
C PHE A 76 4.67 -1.18 -6.97
N ASP A 77 4.64 -0.02 -7.61
CA ASP A 77 3.94 1.18 -7.15
C ASP A 77 2.50 1.26 -7.68
N GLU A 78 1.77 2.33 -7.39
CA GLU A 78 0.40 2.54 -7.85
C GLU A 78 0.21 2.44 -9.38
N SER A 79 1.23 2.74 -10.19
CA SER A 79 1.13 2.66 -11.66
C SER A 79 0.85 1.23 -12.16
N GLY A 80 1.25 0.23 -11.36
CA GLY A 80 1.07 -1.17 -11.68
C GLY A 80 -0.30 -1.75 -11.28
N LEU A 81 -1.17 -0.98 -10.63
CA LEU A 81 -2.45 -1.46 -10.10
C LEU A 81 -3.49 -1.74 -11.17
N ALA A 82 -3.72 -0.79 -12.07
CA ALA A 82 -4.82 -0.86 -13.03
C ALA A 82 -4.74 -2.11 -13.91
N LYS A 83 -3.54 -2.44 -14.39
CA LYS A 83 -3.28 -3.62 -15.24
C LYS A 83 -3.51 -4.97 -14.54
N ARG A 84 -3.61 -5.01 -13.20
CA ARG A 84 -3.79 -6.24 -12.41
C ARG A 84 -5.18 -6.41 -11.84
N LYS A 85 -6.02 -5.37 -11.89
CA LYS A 85 -7.36 -5.35 -11.30
C LYS A 85 -8.23 -6.49 -11.80
N GLN A 86 -8.28 -6.68 -13.12
CA GLN A 86 -9.08 -7.74 -13.73
C GLN A 86 -8.57 -9.14 -13.36
N SER A 87 -7.25 -9.35 -13.38
CA SER A 87 -6.64 -10.64 -13.04
C SER A 87 -6.81 -11.02 -11.57
N ALA A 88 -6.75 -10.04 -10.66
CA ALA A 88 -6.94 -10.25 -9.22
C ALA A 88 -8.41 -10.42 -8.85
N GLY A 89 -9.33 -9.81 -9.61
CA GLY A 89 -10.77 -9.95 -9.43
C GLY A 89 -11.18 -9.65 -7.97
N PRO A 90 -11.87 -10.57 -7.29
CA PRO A 90 -12.27 -10.40 -5.89
C PRO A 90 -11.11 -10.25 -4.88
N ASN A 91 -9.88 -10.58 -5.26
CA ASN A 91 -8.70 -10.51 -4.39
C ASN A 91 -7.84 -9.27 -4.68
N TYR A 92 -8.39 -8.29 -5.41
CA TYR A 92 -7.75 -7.01 -5.63
C TYR A 92 -7.85 -6.14 -4.36
N LEU A 93 -6.71 -5.85 -3.74
CA LEU A 93 -6.56 -5.05 -2.52
C LEU A 93 -7.37 -5.59 -1.32
N ARG A 94 -7.65 -6.89 -1.30
CA ARG A 94 -8.47 -7.53 -0.26
C ARG A 94 -7.66 -7.92 0.99
N PHE A 95 -6.40 -8.30 0.78
CA PHE A 95 -5.53 -8.82 1.82
C PHE A 95 -4.43 -7.83 2.14
#